data_AF-A0A498AQB9-F1
#
_entry.id   AF-A0A498AQB9-F1
#
_cell.length_a   1.000
_cell.length_b   1.000
_cell.length_c   1.000
_cell.angle_alpha   90.00
_cell.angle_beta   90.00
_cell.angle_gamma   90.00
#
_symmetry.space_group_name_H-M   'P 1'
#
loop_
_entity.id
_entity.type
_entity.pdbx_description
1 polymer ?
#
loop_
_entity_poly.entity_id
_entity_poly.type
_entity_poly.pdbx_seq_one_letter_code
_entity_poly.pdbx_strand_id
1 'polypeptide(L)'
;MTAPDPLVYVAARRVLLNALDALGEHRAAVVLVGAQAIYLQAGEADLEVSVAPFTADADLSIDPARLGPDPRIAEAMTEAGFTLKVKTDNGGIEPGTWLAPAKIEKETVFVPVDLLVPEALAPGRGKRDARLPDHGKNATRWTPGLEATIVDNTEMTVGSLEPDLDIRQATIRVAGPAALLVAKSHKIADRLTDSDRGRAHRVKPKDCADVIRLMRAPTPPDAVGTRLAELAMNPICGASVAAGVDRLVAQFGGPSSPGVDLAVTALAGALPEELLRGLAPIYVETMLRAYRGRS
;
A
#
# COMPACT_ATOMS: atom_id res chain seq x y z
N MET A 1 -8.95 0.95 -20.85
CA MET A 1 -7.85 1.55 -20.07
C MET A 1 -6.58 0.90 -20.56
N THR A 2 -5.70 1.66 -21.21
CA THR A 2 -4.33 1.22 -21.51
C THR A 2 -3.66 0.85 -20.20
N ALA A 3 -2.88 -0.24 -20.20
CA ALA A 3 -2.02 -0.54 -19.06
C ALA A 3 -1.20 0.71 -18.71
N PRO A 4 -1.00 1.03 -17.42
CA PRO A 4 -0.14 2.16 -17.07
C PRO A 4 1.25 1.96 -17.72
N ASP A 5 1.94 3.05 -17.98
CA ASP A 5 3.20 3.03 -18.73
C ASP A 5 4.36 2.62 -17.79
N PRO A 6 5.30 1.75 -18.21
CA PRO A 6 6.53 1.49 -17.45
C PRO A 6 7.23 2.73 -16.92
N LEU A 7 7.23 3.79 -17.71
CA LEU A 7 7.83 5.07 -17.35
C LEU A 7 7.11 5.74 -16.17
N VAL A 8 5.82 5.49 -15.97
CA VAL A 8 5.06 6.01 -14.83
C VAL A 8 5.54 5.39 -13.52
N TYR A 9 5.88 4.10 -13.51
CA TYR A 9 6.42 3.47 -12.31
C TYR A 9 7.86 3.90 -12.02
N VAL A 10 8.68 4.06 -13.06
CA VAL A 10 10.02 4.65 -12.93
C VAL A 10 9.91 6.05 -12.30
N ALA A 11 9.02 6.89 -12.81
CA ALA A 11 8.73 8.20 -12.24
C ALA A 11 8.23 8.12 -10.78
N ALA A 12 7.33 7.18 -10.47
CA ALA A 12 6.82 6.98 -9.12
C ALA A 12 7.90 6.49 -8.14
N ARG A 13 8.85 5.66 -8.57
CA ARG A 13 10.00 5.27 -7.75
C ARG A 13 10.93 6.46 -7.51
N ARG A 14 11.22 7.26 -8.55
CA ARG A 14 12.04 8.48 -8.42
C ARG A 14 11.44 9.47 -7.42
N VAL A 15 10.12 9.67 -7.49
CA VAL A 15 9.39 10.55 -6.58
C VAL A 15 9.33 9.98 -5.16
N LEU A 16 9.21 8.66 -4.98
CA LEU A 16 9.38 8.03 -3.67
C LEU A 16 10.77 8.35 -3.08
N LEU A 17 11.85 8.21 -3.87
CA LEU A 17 13.19 8.55 -3.39
C LEU A 17 13.31 10.02 -3.01
N ASN A 18 12.73 10.94 -3.78
CA ASN A 18 12.67 12.36 -3.41
C ASN A 18 11.94 12.59 -2.08
N ALA A 19 10.82 11.89 -1.85
CA ALA A 19 10.09 12.00 -0.59
C ALA A 19 10.89 11.43 0.60
N LEU A 20 11.60 10.31 0.39
CA LEU A 20 12.45 9.73 1.42
C LEU A 20 13.63 10.64 1.77
N ASP A 21 14.25 11.28 0.78
CA ASP A 21 15.30 12.29 0.99
C ASP A 21 14.74 13.49 1.79
N ALA A 22 13.54 13.98 1.42
CA ALA A 22 12.87 15.08 2.10
C ALA A 22 12.52 14.76 3.57
N LEU A 23 12.07 13.53 3.84
CA LEU A 23 11.73 13.08 5.19
C LEU A 23 12.95 12.95 6.10
N GLY A 24 14.16 12.86 5.55
CA GLY A 24 15.40 12.91 6.33
C GLY A 24 15.46 11.87 7.45
N GLU A 25 15.56 12.32 8.70
CA GLU A 25 15.61 11.46 9.89
C GLU A 25 14.28 10.72 10.15
N HIS A 26 13.15 11.25 9.67
CA HIS A 26 11.84 10.60 9.79
C HIS A 26 11.75 9.30 9.00
N ARG A 27 12.72 8.99 8.13
CA ARG A 27 12.80 7.69 7.47
C ARG A 27 12.80 6.52 8.47
N ALA A 28 13.31 6.73 9.68
CA ALA A 28 13.26 5.71 10.73
C ALA A 28 11.83 5.40 11.22
N ALA A 29 10.90 6.35 11.05
CA ALA A 29 9.49 6.26 11.44
C ALA A 29 8.56 5.85 10.29
N VAL A 30 9.06 5.71 9.05
CA VAL A 30 8.22 5.32 7.90
C VAL A 30 8.44 3.88 7.47
N VAL A 31 7.37 3.27 6.97
CA VAL A 31 7.32 1.95 6.37
C VAL A 31 6.72 2.07 4.98
N LEU A 32 7.43 1.59 3.95
CA LEU A 32 6.89 1.47 2.61
C LEU A 32 5.75 0.45 2.59
N VAL A 33 4.60 0.87 2.08
CA VAL A 33 3.40 0.06 1.92
C VAL A 33 2.89 0.17 0.47
N GLY A 34 1.66 -0.31 0.23
CA GLY A 34 1.04 -0.17 -1.08
C GLY A 34 1.70 -1.03 -2.16
N ALA A 35 1.52 -0.63 -3.42
CA ALA A 35 1.95 -1.45 -4.56
C ALA A 35 3.48 -1.56 -4.66
N GLN A 36 4.23 -0.48 -4.36
CA GLN A 36 5.69 -0.52 -4.42
C GLN A 36 6.30 -1.49 -3.40
N ALA A 37 5.70 -1.62 -2.20
CA ALA A 37 6.10 -2.65 -1.23
C ALA A 37 5.79 -4.06 -1.72
N ILE A 38 4.63 -4.26 -2.34
CA ILE A 38 4.23 -5.57 -2.88
C ILE A 38 5.19 -6.04 -3.96
N TYR A 39 5.65 -5.15 -4.84
CA TYR A 39 6.59 -5.53 -5.89
C TYR A 39 7.95 -5.95 -5.32
N LEU A 40 8.40 -5.30 -4.25
CA LEU A 40 9.60 -5.72 -3.53
C LEU A 40 9.44 -7.09 -2.86
N GLN A 41 8.25 -7.38 -2.30
CA GLN A 41 7.97 -8.68 -1.68
C GLN A 41 7.75 -9.81 -2.70
N ALA A 42 7.17 -9.50 -3.87
CA ALA A 42 6.93 -10.47 -4.94
C ALA A 42 8.20 -10.83 -5.71
N GLY A 43 9.18 -9.92 -5.76
CA GLY A 43 10.44 -10.09 -6.49
C GLY A 43 10.32 -9.83 -8.00
N GLU A 44 11.47 -9.76 -8.67
CA GLU A 44 11.57 -9.37 -10.09
C GLU A 44 10.88 -10.32 -11.06
N ALA A 45 10.79 -11.62 -10.73
CA ALA A 45 10.18 -12.64 -11.59
C ALA A 45 8.68 -12.41 -11.87
N ASP A 46 7.96 -11.66 -11.01
CA ASP A 46 6.55 -11.32 -11.27
C ASP A 46 6.39 -10.05 -12.14
N LEU A 47 7.45 -9.22 -12.24
CA LEU A 47 7.48 -8.05 -13.12
C LEU A 47 7.66 -8.44 -14.60
N GLU A 48 8.32 -9.57 -14.88
CA GLU A 48 8.52 -10.09 -16.24
C GLU A 48 7.30 -10.88 -16.78
N VAL A 49 6.51 -11.51 -15.90
CA VAL A 49 5.39 -12.39 -16.27
C VAL A 49 4.04 -11.66 -16.32
N SER A 50 3.90 -10.52 -15.64
CA SER A 50 2.64 -9.77 -15.61
C SER A 50 2.62 -8.65 -16.65
N VAL A 51 1.49 -8.48 -17.36
CA VAL A 51 1.21 -7.24 -18.12
C VAL A 51 1.35 -6.08 -17.13
N ALA A 52 2.36 -5.27 -17.36
CA ALA A 52 3.20 -4.84 -16.26
C ALA A 52 2.52 -3.89 -15.24
N PRO A 53 2.90 -4.01 -13.95
CA PRO A 53 2.11 -3.50 -12.85
C PRO A 53 2.60 -2.10 -12.49
N PHE A 54 2.25 -1.08 -13.25
CA PHE A 54 2.80 0.25 -12.93
C PHE A 54 1.89 0.98 -11.95
N THR A 55 2.37 1.12 -10.71
CA THR A 55 1.77 2.07 -9.78
C THR A 55 2.27 3.46 -10.12
N ALA A 56 1.33 4.40 -10.22
CA ALA A 56 1.63 5.82 -10.36
C ALA A 56 1.86 6.50 -9.02
N ASP A 57 1.68 5.76 -7.91
CA ASP A 57 1.63 6.31 -6.57
C ASP A 57 2.70 5.64 -5.68
N ALA A 58 3.13 6.34 -4.63
CA ALA A 58 3.89 5.77 -3.52
C ALA A 58 3.10 5.92 -2.21
N ASP A 59 3.13 4.91 -1.34
CA ASP A 59 2.42 4.92 -0.06
C ASP A 59 3.42 4.66 1.08
N LEU A 60 3.45 5.54 2.09
CA LEU A 60 4.27 5.41 3.28
C LEU A 60 3.38 5.38 4.52
N SER A 61 3.47 4.31 5.32
CA SER A 61 2.88 4.27 6.65
C SER A 61 3.84 4.89 7.67
N ILE A 62 3.34 5.71 8.58
CA ILE A 62 4.10 6.41 9.62
C ILE A 62 3.78 5.79 10.97
N ASP A 63 4.84 5.48 11.74
CA ASP A 63 4.77 5.15 13.16
C ASP A 63 4.95 6.44 13.99
N PRO A 64 3.87 7.01 14.56
CA PRO A 64 3.95 8.24 15.32
C PRO A 64 4.82 8.13 16.59
N ALA A 65 5.01 6.92 17.14
CA ALA A 65 5.84 6.73 18.33
C ALA A 65 7.33 6.91 18.05
N ARG A 66 7.73 6.87 16.78
CA ARG A 66 9.12 7.00 16.32
C ARG A 66 9.38 8.32 15.59
N LEU A 67 8.33 9.13 15.42
CA LEU A 67 8.39 10.38 14.70
C LEU A 67 8.82 11.50 15.67
N GLY A 68 9.99 12.08 15.42
CA GLY A 68 10.45 13.28 16.15
C GLY A 68 9.70 14.54 15.68
N PRO A 69 9.77 15.67 16.42
CA PRO A 69 9.07 16.89 16.04
C PRO A 69 9.65 17.58 14.78
N ASP A 70 10.94 17.39 14.53
CA ASP A 70 11.70 18.06 13.48
C ASP A 70 12.32 17.06 12.48
N PRO A 71 12.39 17.40 11.18
CA PRO A 71 11.77 18.57 10.57
C PRO A 71 10.23 18.44 10.52
N ARG A 72 9.50 19.55 10.45
CA ARG A 72 8.06 19.51 10.27
C ARG A 72 7.75 18.92 8.89
N ILE A 73 6.95 17.84 8.80
CA ILE A 73 6.71 17.12 7.53
C ILE A 73 6.18 18.07 6.46
N ALA A 74 5.24 18.95 6.81
CA ALA A 74 4.69 19.89 5.85
C ALA A 74 5.75 20.82 5.24
N GLU A 75 6.71 21.27 6.04
CA GLU A 75 7.78 22.16 5.60
C GLU A 75 8.78 21.38 4.74
N ALA A 76 9.27 20.25 5.23
CA ALA A 76 10.22 19.39 4.52
C ALA A 76 9.72 18.94 3.13
N MET A 77 8.46 18.49 3.06
CA MET A 77 7.83 18.10 1.79
C MET A 77 7.69 19.31 0.85
N THR A 78 7.31 20.47 1.36
CA THR A 78 7.15 21.69 0.55
C THR A 78 8.49 22.20 0.01
N GLU A 79 9.53 22.21 0.84
CA GLU A 79 10.90 22.58 0.45
C GLU A 79 11.47 21.63 -0.60
N ALA A 80 11.11 20.34 -0.53
CA ALA A 80 11.43 19.35 -1.55
C ALA A 80 10.59 19.45 -2.83
N GLY A 81 9.72 20.45 -2.96
CA GLY A 81 8.93 20.73 -4.15
C GLY A 81 7.62 19.93 -4.26
N PHE A 82 7.16 19.30 -3.17
CA PHE A 82 5.85 18.66 -3.12
C PHE A 82 4.77 19.67 -2.75
N THR A 83 3.56 19.43 -3.23
CA THR A 83 2.36 20.21 -2.87
C THR A 83 1.24 19.30 -2.43
N LEU A 84 0.45 19.73 -1.45
CA LEU A 84 -0.73 18.97 -1.05
C LEU A 84 -1.76 18.93 -2.18
N LYS A 85 -2.31 17.75 -2.44
CA LYS A 85 -3.32 17.55 -3.47
C LYS A 85 -4.59 18.33 -3.13
N VAL A 86 -5.07 19.10 -4.11
CA VAL A 86 -6.36 19.78 -4.06
C VAL A 86 -7.40 18.90 -4.75
N LYS A 87 -8.54 18.67 -4.09
CA LYS A 87 -9.63 17.88 -4.65
C LYS A 87 -10.33 18.64 -5.76
N THR A 88 -10.63 17.94 -6.84
CA THR A 88 -11.29 18.51 -8.02
C THR A 88 -12.76 18.85 -7.79
N ASP A 89 -13.41 18.23 -6.80
CA ASP A 89 -14.85 18.37 -6.56
C ASP A 89 -15.23 19.64 -5.78
N ASN A 90 -14.44 20.03 -4.79
CA ASN A 90 -14.75 21.14 -3.87
C ASN A 90 -13.56 22.05 -3.56
N GLY A 91 -12.39 21.84 -4.18
CA GLY A 91 -11.19 22.65 -3.94
C GLY A 91 -10.57 22.47 -2.55
N GLY A 92 -11.08 21.55 -1.73
CA GLY A 92 -10.51 21.23 -0.44
C GLY A 92 -9.23 20.41 -0.56
N ILE A 93 -8.34 20.52 0.44
CA ILE A 93 -7.14 19.69 0.51
C ILE A 93 -7.53 18.22 0.73
N GLU A 94 -6.84 17.30 0.04
CA GLU A 94 -6.82 15.87 0.32
C GLU A 94 -5.69 15.58 1.33
N PRO A 95 -6.01 15.35 2.63
CA PRO A 95 -4.98 15.18 3.65
C PRO A 95 -4.06 14.01 3.33
N GLY A 96 -2.77 14.18 3.61
CA GLY A 96 -1.72 13.17 3.47
C GLY A 96 -1.33 12.83 2.03
N THR A 97 -1.96 13.41 1.01
CA THR A 97 -1.59 13.15 -0.39
C THR A 97 -0.77 14.32 -0.93
N TRP A 98 0.51 14.07 -1.16
CA TRP A 98 1.48 15.03 -1.67
C TRP A 98 1.77 14.76 -3.15
N LEU A 99 1.83 15.79 -3.99
CA LEU A 99 2.11 15.69 -5.42
C LEU A 99 3.48 16.29 -5.72
N ALA A 100 4.32 15.55 -6.44
CA ALA A 100 5.53 16.10 -7.06
C ALA A 100 5.45 16.00 -8.59
N PRO A 101 5.94 17.00 -9.32
CA PRO A 101 6.07 16.91 -10.77
C PRO A 101 7.16 15.89 -11.14
N ALA A 102 6.86 15.02 -12.09
CA ALA A 102 7.82 14.11 -12.71
C ALA A 102 7.73 14.24 -14.23
N LYS A 103 8.89 14.30 -14.88
CA LYS A 103 8.95 14.28 -16.35
C LYS A 103 8.91 12.84 -16.84
N ILE A 104 7.97 12.55 -17.72
CA ILE A 104 7.88 11.32 -18.50
C ILE A 104 7.93 11.74 -19.95
N GLU A 105 9.01 11.39 -20.64
CA GLU A 105 9.29 11.85 -22.00
C GLU A 105 9.18 13.39 -22.12
N LYS A 106 8.17 13.89 -22.85
CA LYS A 106 7.89 15.32 -23.07
C LYS A 106 6.80 15.87 -22.16
N GLU A 107 6.15 15.02 -21.37
CA GLU A 107 5.04 15.39 -20.50
C GLU A 107 5.49 15.52 -19.05
N THR A 108 4.84 16.43 -18.32
CA THR A 108 4.98 16.53 -16.87
C THR A 108 3.73 15.93 -16.24
N VAL A 109 3.93 14.86 -15.48
CA VAL A 109 2.87 14.23 -14.68
C VAL A 109 3.06 14.57 -13.21
N PHE A 110 1.98 14.60 -12.44
CA PHE A 110 2.05 14.79 -11.00
C PHE A 110 1.87 13.44 -10.30
N VAL A 111 2.94 12.97 -9.67
CA VAL A 111 2.99 11.68 -8.98
C VAL A 111 2.62 11.89 -7.52
N PRO A 112 1.61 11.18 -7.00
CA PRO A 112 1.27 11.22 -5.59
C PRO A 112 2.18 10.37 -4.70
N VAL A 113 2.48 10.91 -3.53
CA VAL A 113 3.02 10.23 -2.35
C VAL A 113 2.04 10.39 -1.20
N ASP A 114 1.53 9.27 -0.72
CA ASP A 114 0.58 9.19 0.37
C ASP A 114 1.31 8.95 1.69
N LEU A 115 1.19 9.89 2.64
CA LEU A 115 1.68 9.79 4.02
C LEU A 115 0.54 9.39 4.95
N LEU A 116 0.60 8.14 5.43
CA LEU A 116 -0.50 7.43 6.07
C LEU A 116 -0.17 7.09 7.52
N VAL A 117 -1.06 7.43 8.45
CA VAL A 117 -0.95 7.02 9.85
C VAL A 117 -1.95 5.89 10.10
N PRO A 118 -1.56 4.75 10.71
CA PRO A 118 -2.52 3.74 11.13
C PRO A 118 -3.60 4.36 12.03
N GLU A 119 -4.87 4.00 11.82
CA GLU A 119 -5.98 4.66 12.50
C GLU A 119 -5.86 4.54 14.03
N ALA A 120 -5.47 3.37 14.52
CA ALA A 120 -5.29 3.14 15.95
C ALA A 120 -4.16 3.98 16.58
N LEU A 121 -3.23 4.48 15.75
CA LEU A 121 -2.05 5.23 16.20
C LEU A 121 -2.17 6.74 15.95
N ALA A 122 -3.24 7.19 15.30
CA ALA A 122 -3.44 8.61 15.03
C ALA A 122 -3.76 9.36 16.35
N PRO A 123 -2.87 10.26 16.84
CA PRO A 123 -3.03 10.92 18.14
C PRO A 123 -4.22 11.89 18.17
N GLY A 124 -4.59 12.42 17.01
CA GLY A 124 -5.77 13.24 16.80
C GLY A 124 -6.34 13.02 15.41
N ARG A 125 -7.67 12.99 15.29
CA ARG A 125 -8.35 12.70 14.03
C ARG A 125 -9.28 13.84 13.62
N GLY A 126 -9.05 14.39 12.43
CA GLY A 126 -10.11 15.04 11.65
C GLY A 126 -10.89 14.00 10.84
N LYS A 127 -11.71 14.43 9.86
CA LYS A 127 -12.44 13.49 8.98
C LYS A 127 -11.51 12.49 8.26
N ARG A 128 -10.30 12.92 7.90
CA ARG A 128 -9.24 12.10 7.26
C ARG A 128 -7.83 12.51 7.70
N ASP A 129 -7.66 13.76 8.12
CA ASP A 129 -6.41 14.31 8.64
C ASP A 129 -5.96 13.59 9.93
N ALA A 130 -4.74 13.04 9.92
CA ALA A 130 -4.07 12.56 11.11
C ALA A 130 -3.24 13.72 11.67
N ARG A 131 -3.79 14.39 12.69
CA ARG A 131 -3.24 15.62 13.27
C ARG A 131 -2.04 15.30 14.15
N LEU A 132 -0.95 14.86 13.53
CA LEU A 132 0.31 14.66 14.21
C LEU A 132 0.80 16.02 14.76
N PRO A 133 1.17 16.10 16.05
CA PRO A 133 1.76 17.31 16.62
C PRO A 133 2.92 17.80 15.78
N ASP A 134 3.11 19.12 15.71
CA ASP A 134 4.25 19.77 15.04
C ASP A 134 4.35 19.60 13.51
N HIS A 135 3.75 18.59 12.89
CA HIS A 135 3.97 18.29 11.47
C HIS A 135 3.08 19.05 10.47
N GLY A 136 2.17 19.89 10.97
CA GLY A 136 1.30 20.73 10.14
C GLY A 136 -0.01 20.04 9.74
N LYS A 137 -1.03 20.86 9.50
CA LYS A 137 -2.39 20.40 9.14
C LYS A 137 -2.38 19.74 7.77
N ASN A 138 -3.12 18.63 7.62
CA ASN A 138 -3.23 17.86 6.38
C ASN A 138 -1.94 17.19 5.91
N ALA A 139 -0.83 17.27 6.67
CA ALA A 139 0.44 16.68 6.25
C ALA A 139 0.37 15.16 6.12
N THR A 140 -0.51 14.52 6.89
CA THR A 140 -0.73 13.08 6.87
C THR A 140 -2.22 12.77 6.96
N ARG A 141 -2.61 11.54 6.65
CA ARG A 141 -3.98 11.06 6.84
C ARG A 141 -4.04 9.76 7.60
N TRP A 142 -5.06 9.58 8.44
CA TRP A 142 -5.28 8.29 9.08
C TRP A 142 -5.92 7.30 8.12
N THR A 143 -5.54 6.03 8.20
CA THR A 143 -6.06 4.94 7.36
C THR A 143 -6.20 3.66 8.18
N PRO A 144 -7.39 3.04 8.23
CA PRO A 144 -7.56 1.75 8.89
C PRO A 144 -6.84 0.63 8.12
N GLY A 145 -6.39 -0.40 8.84
CA GLY A 145 -5.76 -1.58 8.23
C GLY A 145 -4.25 -1.48 8.07
N LEU A 146 -3.62 -0.38 8.49
CA LEU A 146 -2.16 -0.20 8.45
C LEU A 146 -1.47 -0.55 9.78
N GLU A 147 -2.20 -0.91 10.83
CA GLU A 147 -1.62 -1.15 12.15
C GLU A 147 -0.58 -2.27 12.12
N ALA A 148 -0.81 -3.30 11.30
CA ALA A 148 0.12 -4.40 11.14
C ALA A 148 1.44 -3.97 10.46
N THR A 149 1.43 -2.92 9.62
CA THR A 149 2.62 -2.55 8.84
C THR A 149 3.73 -1.98 9.72
N ILE A 150 3.40 -1.43 10.89
CA ILE A 150 4.44 -0.95 11.84
C ILE A 150 5.07 -2.08 12.67
N VAL A 151 4.42 -3.27 12.76
CA VAL A 151 4.94 -4.45 13.48
C VAL A 151 5.62 -5.44 12.52
N ASP A 152 4.97 -5.71 11.39
CA ASP A 152 5.42 -6.66 10.38
C ASP A 152 6.04 -5.90 9.22
N ASN A 153 7.33 -5.62 9.37
CA ASN A 153 8.17 -5.01 8.35
C ASN A 153 9.62 -5.48 8.51
N THR A 154 10.38 -5.35 7.43
CA THR A 154 11.82 -5.59 7.43
C THR A 154 12.53 -4.44 6.73
N GLU A 155 13.78 -4.20 7.10
CA GLU A 155 14.62 -3.25 6.38
C GLU A 155 14.99 -3.82 5.01
N MET A 156 14.84 -3.01 3.96
CA MET A 156 15.21 -3.33 2.59
C MET A 156 15.85 -2.12 1.91
N THR A 157 16.76 -2.38 0.97
CA THR A 157 17.28 -1.35 0.08
C THR A 157 16.34 -1.14 -1.09
N VAL A 158 15.90 0.10 -1.26
CA VAL A 158 15.08 0.54 -2.38
C VAL A 158 15.94 1.41 -3.29
N GLY A 159 16.23 0.92 -4.49
CA GLY A 159 16.96 1.65 -5.51
C GLY A 159 16.07 2.33 -6.54
N SER A 160 16.67 3.26 -7.28
CA SER A 160 16.16 3.75 -8.55
C SER A 160 15.93 2.61 -9.55
N LEU A 161 14.93 2.78 -10.44
CA LEU A 161 14.68 1.88 -11.57
C LEU A 161 15.37 2.34 -12.86
N GLU A 162 16.17 3.40 -12.78
CA GLU A 162 16.96 3.97 -13.87
C GLU A 162 18.40 4.21 -13.38
N PRO A 163 19.12 3.15 -12.96
CA PRO A 163 20.41 3.29 -12.27
C PRO A 163 21.47 4.04 -13.08
N ASP A 164 21.36 4.06 -14.41
CA ASP A 164 22.25 4.82 -15.31
C ASP A 164 22.03 6.35 -15.22
N LEU A 165 20.85 6.79 -14.76
CA LEU A 165 20.44 8.21 -14.66
C LEU A 165 20.31 8.69 -13.22
N ASP A 166 19.86 7.83 -12.32
CA ASP A 166 19.68 8.11 -10.90
C ASP A 166 20.24 6.95 -10.09
N ILE A 167 21.38 7.16 -9.44
CA ILE A 167 22.09 6.15 -8.64
C ILE A 167 21.58 6.04 -7.20
N ARG A 168 20.59 6.85 -6.82
CA ARG A 168 20.13 6.92 -5.42
C ARG A 168 19.52 5.60 -4.97
N GLN A 169 19.77 5.31 -3.71
CA GLN A 169 19.17 4.20 -2.99
C GLN A 169 18.81 4.67 -1.58
N ALA A 170 17.76 4.11 -1.02
CA ALA A 170 17.33 4.37 0.35
C ALA A 170 17.14 3.04 1.09
N THR A 171 17.71 2.94 2.28
CA THR A 171 17.41 1.84 3.21
C THR A 171 16.19 2.24 4.03
N ILE A 172 15.10 1.50 3.90
CA ILE A 172 13.82 1.79 4.57
C ILE A 172 13.15 0.50 5.05
N ARG A 173 12.22 0.63 5.99
CA ARG A 173 11.32 -0.48 6.34
C ARG A 173 10.33 -0.69 5.22
N VAL A 174 10.08 -1.94 4.87
CA VAL A 174 9.05 -2.37 3.91
C VAL A 174 8.12 -3.34 4.62
N ALA A 175 6.81 -3.11 4.50
CA ALA A 175 5.83 -3.97 5.15
C ALA A 175 5.91 -5.41 4.64
N GLY A 176 5.74 -6.35 5.57
CA GLY A 176 5.73 -7.78 5.28
C GLY A 176 4.47 -8.24 4.56
N PRO A 177 4.49 -9.42 3.92
CA PRO A 177 3.34 -9.94 3.17
C PRO A 177 2.05 -10.05 3.99
N ALA A 178 2.14 -10.45 5.27
CA ALA A 178 0.98 -10.57 6.15
C ALA A 178 0.32 -9.22 6.41
N ALA A 179 1.11 -8.20 6.77
CA ALA A 179 0.58 -6.85 6.95
C ALA A 179 0.04 -6.23 5.65
N LEU A 180 0.68 -6.48 4.51
CA LEU A 180 0.21 -5.98 3.21
C LEU A 180 -1.14 -6.61 2.81
N LEU A 181 -1.34 -7.91 3.06
CA LEU A 181 -2.64 -8.57 2.84
C LEU A 181 -3.74 -7.96 3.72
N VAL A 182 -3.47 -7.73 5.01
CA VAL A 182 -4.39 -7.05 5.93
C VAL A 182 -4.73 -5.65 5.38
N ALA A 183 -3.72 -4.84 5.05
CA ALA A 183 -3.93 -3.49 4.51
C ALA A 183 -4.79 -3.48 3.24
N LYS A 184 -4.54 -4.39 2.30
CA LYS A 184 -5.33 -4.51 1.08
C LYS A 184 -6.75 -4.97 1.35
N SER A 185 -6.97 -5.91 2.28
CA SER A 185 -8.30 -6.40 2.62
C SER A 185 -9.23 -5.29 3.17
N HIS A 186 -8.69 -4.38 4.01
CA HIS A 186 -9.44 -3.21 4.49
C HIS A 186 -9.75 -2.24 3.35
N LYS A 187 -8.75 -1.92 2.52
CA LYS A 187 -8.91 -1.00 1.38
C LYS A 187 -9.93 -1.51 0.35
N ILE A 188 -9.96 -2.81 0.08
CA ILE A 188 -10.94 -3.44 -0.82
C ILE A 188 -12.33 -3.40 -0.19
N ALA A 189 -12.46 -3.73 1.10
CA ALA A 189 -13.76 -3.71 1.78
C ALA A 189 -14.42 -2.32 1.77
N ASP A 190 -13.63 -1.26 2.01
CA ASP A 190 -14.11 0.12 1.95
C ASP A 190 -14.66 0.46 0.56
N ARG A 191 -13.99 -0.01 -0.50
CA ARG A 191 -14.39 0.24 -1.89
C ARG A 191 -15.63 -0.54 -2.29
N LEU A 192 -15.76 -1.79 -1.83
CA LEU A 192 -16.97 -2.60 -2.04
C LEU A 192 -18.16 -1.94 -1.33
N THR A 193 -17.99 -1.52 -0.08
CA THR A 193 -19.03 -0.78 0.66
C THR A 193 -19.41 0.54 -0.01
N ASP A 194 -18.45 1.26 -0.57
CA ASP A 194 -18.72 2.47 -1.37
C ASP A 194 -19.50 2.14 -2.64
N SER A 195 -19.20 1.01 -3.30
CA SER A 195 -19.94 0.53 -4.47
C SER A 195 -21.41 0.26 -4.15
N ASP A 196 -21.68 -0.46 -3.06
CA ASP A 196 -23.05 -0.76 -2.61
C ASP A 196 -23.86 0.52 -2.30
N ARG A 197 -23.16 1.61 -1.96
CA ARG A 197 -23.73 2.95 -1.74
C ARG A 197 -23.81 3.79 -3.02
N GLY A 198 -23.74 3.17 -4.20
CA GLY A 198 -23.87 3.82 -5.51
C GLY A 198 -22.59 4.48 -6.02
N ARG A 199 -21.41 4.25 -5.40
CA ARG A 199 -20.12 4.80 -5.84
C ARG A 199 -19.24 3.74 -6.50
N ALA A 200 -19.79 2.97 -7.44
CA ALA A 200 -19.10 1.86 -8.11
C ALA A 200 -17.76 2.26 -8.76
N HIS A 201 -17.62 3.51 -9.24
CA HIS A 201 -16.38 4.04 -9.82
C HIS A 201 -15.16 4.06 -8.85
N ARG A 202 -15.39 3.88 -7.54
CA ARG A 202 -14.34 3.82 -6.51
C ARG A 202 -13.74 2.43 -6.36
N VAL A 203 -14.41 1.39 -6.85
CA VAL A 203 -13.82 0.05 -6.96
C VAL A 203 -12.66 0.12 -7.94
N LYS A 204 -11.44 -0.20 -7.48
CA LYS A 204 -10.29 -0.34 -8.38
C LYS A 204 -9.87 -1.80 -8.41
N PRO A 205 -10.10 -2.50 -9.53
CA PRO A 205 -9.65 -3.88 -9.73
C PRO A 205 -8.16 -4.09 -9.41
N LYS A 206 -7.31 -3.05 -9.59
CA LYS A 206 -5.87 -3.12 -9.30
C LYS A 206 -5.53 -3.58 -7.88
N ASP A 207 -6.35 -3.26 -6.88
CA ASP A 207 -6.07 -3.68 -5.50
C ASP A 207 -6.25 -5.20 -5.32
N CYS A 208 -7.15 -5.82 -6.08
CA CYS A 208 -7.34 -7.27 -6.07
C CYS A 208 -6.22 -7.97 -6.85
N ALA A 209 -5.73 -7.36 -7.93
CA ALA A 209 -4.52 -7.85 -8.61
C ALA A 209 -3.30 -7.85 -7.66
N ASP A 210 -3.14 -6.82 -6.83
CA ASP A 210 -2.06 -6.76 -5.83
C ASP A 210 -2.15 -7.87 -4.78
N VAL A 211 -3.37 -8.27 -4.38
CA VAL A 211 -3.56 -9.43 -3.51
C VAL A 211 -3.10 -10.72 -4.19
N ILE A 212 -3.45 -10.92 -5.47
CA ILE A 212 -2.96 -12.08 -6.24
C ILE A 212 -1.44 -12.08 -6.36
N ARG A 213 -0.80 -10.92 -6.55
CA ARG A 213 0.67 -10.81 -6.58
C ARG A 213 1.28 -11.27 -5.26
N LEU A 214 0.73 -10.84 -4.12
CA LEU A 214 1.16 -11.33 -2.80
C LEU A 214 0.93 -12.84 -2.63
N MET A 215 -0.16 -13.40 -3.17
CA MET A 215 -0.43 -14.83 -3.11
C MET A 215 0.54 -15.67 -3.95
N ARG A 216 1.16 -15.07 -4.97
CA ARG A 216 2.17 -15.67 -5.84
C ARG A 216 3.61 -15.34 -5.41
N ALA A 217 3.77 -14.48 -4.40
CA ALA A 217 5.06 -14.10 -3.87
C ALA A 217 5.76 -15.31 -3.19
N PRO A 218 7.08 -15.27 -2.98
CA PRO A 218 7.84 -16.38 -2.41
C PRO A 218 7.42 -16.82 -1.00
N THR A 219 6.70 -15.98 -0.25
CA THR A 219 6.25 -16.32 1.11
C THR A 219 5.03 -17.24 1.04
N PRO A 220 5.10 -18.48 1.55
CA PRO A 220 4.01 -19.44 1.41
C PRO A 220 2.82 -19.10 2.34
N PRO A 221 1.60 -19.53 2.00
CA PRO A 221 0.37 -19.15 2.72
C PRO A 221 0.36 -19.58 4.19
N ASP A 222 0.96 -20.71 4.55
CA ASP A 222 1.05 -21.21 5.92
C ASP A 222 1.97 -20.33 6.80
N ALA A 223 3.09 -19.86 6.25
CA ALA A 223 3.95 -18.88 6.91
C ALA A 223 3.23 -17.55 7.12
N VAL A 224 2.47 -17.08 6.13
CA VAL A 224 1.61 -15.89 6.27
C VAL A 224 0.56 -16.10 7.35
N GLY A 225 -0.13 -17.24 7.37
CA GLY A 225 -1.14 -17.57 8.38
C GLY A 225 -0.55 -17.61 9.79
N THR A 226 0.62 -18.22 9.94
CA THR A 226 1.36 -18.25 11.20
C THR A 226 1.69 -16.83 11.69
N ARG A 227 2.20 -15.98 10.78
CA ARG A 227 2.53 -14.59 11.10
C ARG A 227 1.29 -13.77 11.48
N LEU A 228 0.17 -13.97 10.79
CA LEU A 228 -1.09 -13.33 11.12
C LEU A 228 -1.57 -13.72 12.52
N ALA A 229 -1.39 -14.99 12.95
CA ALA A 229 -1.78 -15.43 14.28
C ALA A 229 -0.98 -14.70 15.37
N GLU A 230 0.32 -14.55 15.16
CA GLU A 230 1.19 -13.78 16.07
C GLU A 230 0.78 -12.30 16.13
N LEU A 231 0.50 -11.70 14.97
CA LEU A 231 0.06 -10.30 14.90
C LEU A 231 -1.33 -10.10 15.51
N ALA A 232 -2.23 -11.07 15.42
CA ALA A 232 -3.56 -11.01 16.03
C ALA A 232 -3.50 -10.91 17.57
N MET A 233 -2.42 -11.41 18.19
CA MET A 233 -2.17 -11.28 19.62
C MET A 233 -1.51 -9.95 20.01
N ASN A 234 -1.05 -9.15 19.05
CA ASN A 234 -0.35 -7.90 19.32
C ASN A 234 -1.34 -6.80 19.76
N PRO A 235 -1.06 -6.04 20.84
CA PRO A 235 -1.99 -5.03 21.35
C PRO A 235 -2.21 -3.84 20.40
N ILE A 236 -1.28 -3.57 19.48
CA ILE A 236 -1.39 -2.45 18.53
C ILE A 236 -2.23 -2.84 17.32
N CYS A 237 -1.98 -4.02 16.74
CA CYS A 237 -2.57 -4.40 15.45
C CYS A 237 -3.57 -5.55 15.50
N GLY A 238 -3.74 -6.22 16.65
CA GLY A 238 -4.49 -7.47 16.74
C GLY A 238 -5.93 -7.38 16.24
N ALA A 239 -6.67 -6.35 16.66
CA ALA A 239 -8.03 -6.12 16.20
C ALA A 239 -8.13 -5.84 14.69
N SER A 240 -7.18 -5.07 14.17
CA SER A 240 -7.09 -4.74 12.73
C SER A 240 -6.77 -5.97 11.89
N VAL A 241 -5.87 -6.83 12.40
CA VAL A 241 -5.49 -8.11 11.77
C VAL A 241 -6.67 -9.07 11.74
N ALA A 242 -7.36 -9.28 12.86
CA ALA A 242 -8.54 -10.16 12.91
C ALA A 242 -9.61 -9.72 11.91
N ALA A 243 -9.96 -8.42 11.89
CA ALA A 243 -10.89 -7.87 10.91
C ALA A 243 -10.38 -8.02 9.46
N GLY A 244 -9.07 -7.86 9.23
CA GLY A 244 -8.45 -8.05 7.93
C GLY A 244 -8.53 -9.50 7.43
N VAL A 245 -8.33 -10.47 8.31
CA VAL A 245 -8.46 -11.90 7.98
C VAL A 245 -9.90 -12.23 7.59
N ASP A 246 -10.89 -11.77 8.36
CA ASP A 246 -12.30 -11.99 8.03
C ASP A 246 -12.67 -11.38 6.67
N ARG A 247 -12.17 -10.17 6.39
CA ARG A 247 -12.34 -9.50 5.10
C ARG A 247 -11.68 -10.28 3.96
N LEU A 248 -10.47 -10.78 4.15
CA LEU A 248 -9.75 -11.55 3.14
C LEU A 248 -10.51 -12.85 2.80
N VAL A 249 -11.05 -13.53 3.81
CA VAL A 249 -11.90 -14.72 3.61
C VAL A 249 -13.15 -14.37 2.80
N ALA A 250 -13.86 -13.28 3.15
CA ALA A 250 -15.04 -12.86 2.40
C ALA A 250 -14.72 -12.47 0.94
N GLN A 251 -13.55 -11.87 0.71
CA GLN A 251 -13.15 -11.34 -0.59
C GLN A 251 -12.54 -12.39 -1.53
N PHE A 252 -11.83 -13.39 -0.99
CA PHE A 252 -11.02 -14.34 -1.77
C PHE A 252 -11.19 -15.81 -1.39
N GLY A 253 -12.04 -16.13 -0.40
CA GLY A 253 -12.21 -17.50 0.10
C GLY A 253 -12.97 -18.45 -0.83
N GLY A 254 -13.65 -17.94 -1.87
CA GLY A 254 -14.35 -18.75 -2.87
C GLY A 254 -13.94 -18.36 -4.30
N PRO A 255 -14.10 -19.27 -5.27
CA PRO A 255 -13.72 -19.03 -6.67
C PRO A 255 -14.53 -17.93 -7.35
N SER A 256 -15.69 -17.55 -6.80
CA SER A 256 -16.56 -16.45 -7.28
C SER A 256 -16.76 -15.38 -6.21
N SER A 257 -15.82 -15.25 -5.27
CA SER A 257 -15.86 -14.15 -4.30
C SER A 257 -15.58 -12.81 -4.99
N PRO A 258 -16.09 -11.68 -4.48
CA PRO A 258 -15.97 -10.37 -5.14
C PRO A 258 -14.53 -9.94 -5.45
N GLY A 259 -13.57 -10.29 -4.58
CA GLY A 259 -12.15 -10.00 -4.80
C GLY A 259 -11.56 -10.82 -5.95
N VAL A 260 -12.00 -12.07 -6.11
CA VAL A 260 -11.58 -12.93 -7.24
C VAL A 260 -12.13 -12.40 -8.56
N ASP A 261 -13.41 -12.01 -8.62
CA ASP A 261 -13.99 -11.45 -9.85
C ASP A 261 -13.30 -10.15 -10.29
N LEU A 262 -12.96 -9.30 -9.32
CA LEU A 262 -12.19 -8.08 -9.57
C LEU A 262 -10.75 -8.39 -9.99
N ALA A 263 -10.12 -9.42 -9.43
CA ALA A 263 -8.78 -9.85 -9.84
C ALA A 263 -8.77 -10.41 -11.28
N VAL A 264 -9.77 -11.22 -11.65
CA VAL A 264 -9.96 -11.72 -13.02
C VAL A 264 -10.09 -10.56 -14.00
N THR A 265 -10.89 -9.55 -13.65
CA THR A 265 -11.03 -8.33 -14.45
C THR A 265 -9.70 -7.57 -14.57
N ALA A 266 -8.97 -7.43 -13.46
CA ALA A 266 -7.73 -6.65 -13.40
C ALA A 266 -6.57 -7.31 -14.15
N LEU A 267 -6.55 -8.64 -14.20
CA LEU A 267 -5.46 -9.46 -14.75
C LEU A 267 -5.88 -10.15 -16.05
N ALA A 268 -6.97 -9.71 -16.67
CA ALA A 268 -7.43 -10.20 -17.96
C ALA A 268 -6.32 -10.08 -19.01
N GLY A 269 -5.99 -11.19 -19.66
CA GLY A 269 -4.90 -11.27 -20.65
C GLY A 269 -3.49 -11.39 -20.05
N ALA A 270 -3.33 -11.19 -18.74
CA ALA A 270 -2.05 -11.41 -18.04
C ALA A 270 -1.98 -12.81 -17.41
N LEU A 271 -3.08 -13.30 -16.84
CA LEU A 271 -3.16 -14.63 -16.24
C LEU A 271 -4.46 -15.36 -16.66
N PRO A 272 -4.44 -16.70 -16.77
CA PRO A 272 -5.65 -17.47 -17.02
C PRO A 272 -6.67 -17.31 -15.89
N GLU A 273 -7.95 -17.13 -16.22
CA GLU A 273 -9.03 -17.00 -15.23
C GLU A 273 -9.11 -18.22 -14.30
N GLU A 274 -8.97 -19.44 -14.85
CA GLU A 274 -8.99 -20.69 -14.09
C GLU A 274 -7.90 -20.73 -13.02
N LEU A 275 -6.70 -20.23 -13.35
CA LEU A 275 -5.60 -20.12 -12.39
C LEU A 275 -5.98 -19.20 -11.21
N LEU A 276 -6.59 -18.04 -11.50
CA LEU A 276 -6.98 -17.07 -10.48
C LEU A 276 -8.08 -17.62 -9.57
N ARG A 277 -9.09 -18.25 -10.17
CA ARG A 277 -10.21 -18.85 -9.44
C ARG A 277 -9.82 -20.08 -8.61
N GLY A 278 -8.76 -20.79 -8.99
CA GLY A 278 -8.19 -21.88 -8.19
C GLY A 278 -7.23 -21.40 -7.10
N LEU A 279 -6.30 -20.50 -7.44
CA LEU A 279 -5.23 -20.03 -6.56
C LEU A 279 -5.76 -19.35 -5.29
N ALA A 280 -6.64 -18.35 -5.46
CA ALA A 280 -7.09 -17.51 -4.36
C ALA A 280 -7.75 -18.29 -3.21
N PRO A 281 -8.75 -19.16 -3.45
CA PRO A 281 -9.37 -19.92 -2.36
C PRO A 281 -8.41 -20.92 -1.70
N ILE A 282 -7.54 -21.59 -2.47
CA ILE A 282 -6.54 -22.53 -1.92
C ILE A 282 -5.54 -21.80 -1.01
N TYR A 283 -5.07 -20.62 -1.45
CA TYR A 283 -4.19 -19.79 -0.66
C TYR A 283 -4.86 -19.38 0.67
N VAL A 284 -6.07 -18.83 0.59
CA VAL A 284 -6.82 -18.38 1.77
C VAL A 284 -7.11 -19.54 2.72
N GLU A 285 -7.51 -20.71 2.21
CA GLU A 285 -7.76 -21.89 3.04
C GLU A 285 -6.49 -22.34 3.77
N THR A 286 -5.37 -22.43 3.07
CA THR A 286 -4.08 -22.86 3.66
C THR A 286 -3.59 -21.86 4.72
N MET A 287 -3.66 -20.57 4.41
CA MET A 287 -3.35 -19.49 5.33
C MET A 287 -4.25 -19.54 6.57
N LEU A 288 -5.55 -19.77 6.39
CA LEU A 288 -6.53 -19.77 7.48
C LEU A 288 -6.36 -20.95 8.42
N ARG A 289 -5.97 -22.12 7.89
CA ARG A 289 -5.62 -23.30 8.71
C ARG A 289 -4.44 -22.99 9.64
N ALA A 290 -3.38 -22.36 9.12
CA ALA A 290 -2.23 -21.97 9.93
C ALA A 290 -2.57 -20.86 10.95
N TYR A 291 -3.38 -19.87 10.53
CA TYR A 291 -3.86 -18.78 11.40
C TYR A 291 -4.63 -19.31 12.62
N ARG A 292 -5.57 -20.24 12.40
CA ARG A 292 -6.41 -20.83 13.45
C ARG A 292 -5.69 -21.90 14.27
N GLY A 293 -4.64 -22.52 13.74
CA GLY A 293 -3.88 -23.56 14.44
C GLY A 293 -3.08 -23.05 15.64
N ARG A 294 -2.99 -21.73 15.86
CA ARG A 294 -2.30 -21.09 16.97
C ARG A 294 -3.19 -20.22 17.88
N SER A 295 -4.44 -19.97 17.48
CA SER A 295 -5.42 -19.19 18.25
C SER A 295 -6.07 -19.99 19.36
#